data_AF-A0A8J3NRS3-F1
#
_entry.id   AF-A0A8J3NRS3-F1
#
_cell.length_a   1.000
_cell.length_b   1.000
_cell.length_c   1.000
_cell.angle_alpha   90.00
_cell.angle_beta   90.00
_cell.angle_gamma   90.00
#
_symmetry.space_group_name_H-M   'P 1'
#
loop_
_entity.id
_entity.type
_entity.pdbx_description
1 polymer ?
#
loop_
_entity_poly.entity_id
_entity_poly.type
_entity_poly.pdbx_seq_one_letter_code
_entity_poly.pdbx_strand_id
1 'polypeptide(L)'
;MATPEPDPAALAELIHTVRQAATTHEQQLAALIARTRRAIITAVAAGTICYRGADDVLAEWDMPGLPKLWPVEVEAPVAYRRRHPDSGSALTAHHTICDILAAALPDEIDIGPTRHEHAAPVGDDGQEFDVSATVVLTVPVTADGADTAIRIAQDRLAEALTCADEPMQVTVDLDRAQWDTDRPRDAALDPDEDAPAHIAYPTAGWDLDLGPEQQLAQAREREDAARLALPALRAAIRTRAIRAVADDLGHLDDPAQRVDRFLADIGLDPLPRAWLVCIEASTTVTVTADHARHARALVADAAQARWTRRHERVGNDDAFTDTPRQSDDGRWQVTCNERLRVWARTADEHTAADIATRLARAHLDNLDLPQLHGHRLVVTGTAQVVDPVLDPDRD
;
A
#
# COMPACT_ATOMS: atom_id res chain seq x y z
N MET A 1 -26.09 -5.61 45.33
CA MET A 1 -25.47 -4.30 45.04
C MET A 1 -25.63 -4.06 43.56
N ALA A 2 -26.53 -3.15 43.17
CA ALA A 2 -26.67 -2.77 41.76
C ALA A 2 -25.48 -1.91 41.38
N THR A 3 -24.73 -2.31 40.35
CA THR A 3 -23.71 -1.49 39.71
C THR A 3 -24.39 -0.21 39.23
N PRO A 4 -23.88 1.00 39.55
CA PRO A 4 -24.49 2.22 39.07
C PRO A 4 -24.49 2.21 37.54
N GLU A 5 -25.66 2.45 36.96
CA GLU A 5 -25.86 2.59 35.53
C GLU A 5 -24.94 3.73 35.02
N PRO A 6 -24.17 3.51 33.95
CA PRO A 6 -23.22 4.51 33.46
C PRO A 6 -23.96 5.79 33.08
N ASP A 7 -23.38 6.95 33.44
CA ASP A 7 -23.91 8.26 33.07
C ASP A 7 -24.06 8.33 31.53
N PRO A 8 -25.28 8.55 31.01
CA PRO A 8 -25.53 8.58 29.57
C PRO A 8 -24.71 9.65 28.85
N ALA A 9 -24.37 10.75 29.51
CA ALA A 9 -23.51 11.79 28.93
C ALA A 9 -22.06 11.29 28.76
N ALA A 10 -21.52 10.62 29.78
CA ALA A 10 -20.18 10.04 29.73
C ALA A 10 -20.08 8.91 28.69
N LEU A 11 -21.13 8.10 28.54
CA LEU A 11 -21.18 7.07 27.51
C LEU A 11 -21.22 7.67 26.10
N ALA A 12 -22.01 8.72 25.88
CA ALA A 12 -22.07 9.41 24.59
C ALA A 12 -20.72 10.06 24.21
N GLU A 13 -20.03 10.69 25.17
CA GLU A 13 -18.69 11.27 24.97
C GLU A 13 -17.66 10.19 24.64
N LEU A 14 -17.71 9.04 25.32
CA LEU A 14 -16.83 7.91 25.03
C LEU A 14 -17.07 7.36 23.61
N ILE A 15 -18.33 7.14 23.23
CA ILE A 15 -18.69 6.68 21.87
C ILE A 15 -18.15 7.67 20.83
N HIS A 16 -18.34 8.98 21.05
CA HIS A 16 -17.86 10.01 20.14
C HIS A 16 -16.32 9.96 19.99
N THR A 17 -15.60 9.85 21.10
CA THR A 17 -14.13 9.79 21.13
C THR A 17 -13.60 8.57 20.37
N VAL A 18 -14.17 7.39 20.63
CA VAL A 18 -13.78 6.14 19.96
C VAL A 18 -14.11 6.20 18.45
N ARG A 19 -15.27 6.76 18.08
CA ARG A 19 -15.63 6.98 16.66
C ARG A 19 -14.63 7.91 15.95
N GLN A 20 -14.19 8.98 16.60
CA GLN A 20 -13.18 9.88 16.04
C GLN A 20 -11.82 9.18 15.87
N ALA A 21 -11.39 8.40 16.85
CA ALA A 21 -10.16 7.61 16.76
C ALA A 21 -10.21 6.59 15.62
N ALA A 22 -11.31 5.83 15.51
CA ALA A 22 -11.54 4.89 14.42
C ALA A 22 -11.50 5.59 13.05
N THR A 23 -12.24 6.70 12.90
CA THR A 23 -12.27 7.50 11.66
C THR A 23 -10.87 8.00 11.28
N THR A 24 -10.07 8.43 12.26
CA THR A 24 -8.71 8.90 12.01
C THR A 24 -7.81 7.79 11.49
N HIS A 25 -7.86 6.59 12.09
CA HIS A 25 -7.08 5.44 11.62
C HIS A 25 -7.54 4.96 10.24
N GLU A 26 -8.86 4.91 9.99
CA GLU A 26 -9.43 4.56 8.68
C GLU A 26 -8.99 5.56 7.60
N GLN A 27 -8.97 6.87 7.90
CA GLN A 27 -8.47 7.90 6.98
C GLN A 27 -6.97 7.74 6.68
N GLN A 28 -6.15 7.43 7.69
CA GLN A 28 -4.72 7.18 7.50
C GLN A 28 -4.48 5.94 6.63
N LEU A 29 -5.27 4.89 6.83
CA LEU A 29 -5.23 3.67 6.02
C LEU A 29 -5.65 3.97 4.57
N ALA A 30 -6.78 4.65 4.37
CA ALA A 30 -7.27 5.06 3.06
C ALA A 30 -6.23 5.90 2.29
N ALA A 31 -5.58 6.85 2.97
CA ALA A 31 -4.56 7.70 2.39
C ALA A 31 -3.28 6.92 2.04
N LEU A 32 -2.90 5.90 2.82
CA LEU A 32 -1.81 5.01 2.46
C LEU A 32 -2.19 4.17 1.23
N ILE A 33 -3.38 3.58 1.21
CA ILE A 33 -3.87 2.77 0.08
C ILE A 33 -3.89 3.60 -1.21
N ALA A 34 -4.42 4.83 -1.16
CA ALA A 34 -4.49 5.71 -2.32
C ALA A 34 -3.10 6.05 -2.87
N ARG A 35 -2.15 6.44 -2.00
CA ARG A 35 -0.77 6.74 -2.42
C ARG A 35 -0.05 5.52 -2.97
N THR A 36 -0.20 4.37 -2.31
CA THR A 36 0.38 3.09 -2.78
C THR A 36 -0.16 2.70 -4.15
N ARG A 37 -1.48 2.80 -4.35
CA ARG A 37 -2.11 2.52 -5.64
C ARG A 37 -1.60 3.47 -6.72
N ARG A 38 -1.48 4.77 -6.44
CA ARG A 38 -0.91 5.76 -7.37
C ARG A 38 0.53 5.47 -7.75
N ALA A 39 1.37 5.13 -6.77
CA ALA A 39 2.76 4.81 -7.02
C ALA A 39 2.89 3.54 -7.89
N ILE A 40 2.06 2.52 -7.66
CA ILE A 40 2.01 1.31 -8.49
C ILE A 40 1.55 1.63 -9.91
N ILE A 41 0.46 2.38 -10.07
CA ILE A 41 -0.05 2.79 -11.38
C ILE A 41 1.02 3.56 -12.16
N THR A 42 1.71 4.50 -11.50
CA THR A 42 2.83 5.25 -12.09
C THR A 42 3.97 4.34 -12.51
N ALA A 43 4.32 3.34 -11.68
CA ALA A 43 5.37 2.38 -12.00
C ALA A 43 5.00 1.47 -13.19
N VAL A 44 3.72 1.07 -13.32
CA VAL A 44 3.23 0.30 -14.46
C VAL A 44 3.20 1.14 -15.73
N ALA A 45 2.67 2.37 -15.67
CA ALA A 45 2.67 3.31 -16.79
C ALA A 45 4.10 3.63 -17.29
N ALA A 46 5.07 3.71 -16.37
CA ALA A 46 6.49 3.88 -16.70
C ALA A 46 7.18 2.58 -17.17
N GLY A 47 6.48 1.45 -17.20
CA GLY A 47 7.04 0.14 -17.58
C GLY A 47 8.05 -0.44 -16.58
N THR A 48 8.11 0.09 -15.36
CA THR A 48 9.02 -0.38 -14.31
C THR A 48 8.54 -1.68 -13.68
N ILE A 49 7.22 -1.87 -13.62
CA ILE A 49 6.56 -3.10 -13.13
C ILE A 49 5.56 -3.55 -14.20
N CYS A 50 5.44 -4.85 -14.43
CA CYS A 50 4.43 -5.37 -15.35
C CYS A 50 3.03 -5.31 -14.72
N TYR A 51 2.00 -5.09 -15.54
CA TYR A 51 0.61 -4.97 -15.11
C TYR A 51 0.18 -6.14 -14.21
N ARG A 52 0.41 -7.38 -14.66
CA ARG A 52 0.06 -8.59 -13.91
C ARG A 52 0.75 -8.67 -12.54
N GLY A 53 2.05 -8.37 -12.48
CA GLY A 53 2.79 -8.40 -11.22
C GLY A 53 2.32 -7.35 -10.23
N ALA A 54 1.89 -6.18 -10.72
CA ALA A 54 1.26 -5.16 -9.90
C ALA A 54 -0.13 -5.58 -9.40
N ASP A 55 -0.96 -6.21 -10.25
CA ASP A 55 -2.29 -6.71 -9.88
C ASP A 55 -2.20 -7.82 -8.81
N ASP A 56 -1.24 -8.74 -8.96
CA ASP A 56 -0.97 -9.81 -8.00
C ASP A 56 -0.54 -9.25 -6.62
N VAL A 57 0.29 -8.19 -6.61
CA VAL A 57 0.75 -7.53 -5.38
C VAL A 57 -0.38 -6.73 -4.70
N LEU A 58 -1.21 -6.04 -5.48
CA LEU A 58 -2.38 -5.35 -4.92
C LEU A 58 -3.34 -6.35 -4.27
N ALA A 59 -3.56 -7.51 -4.91
CA ALA A 59 -4.37 -8.58 -4.35
C ALA A 59 -3.77 -9.17 -3.06
N GLU A 60 -2.44 -9.34 -2.98
CA GLU A 60 -1.75 -9.78 -1.75
C GLU A 60 -1.99 -8.83 -0.56
N TRP A 61 -2.17 -7.54 -0.84
CA TRP A 61 -2.39 -6.51 0.18
C TRP A 61 -3.87 -6.20 0.45
N ASP A 62 -4.79 -7.02 -0.07
CA ASP A 62 -6.24 -6.79 -0.03
C ASP A 62 -6.64 -5.40 -0.57
N MET A 63 -5.89 -4.91 -1.56
CA MET A 63 -6.15 -3.63 -2.23
C MET A 63 -6.94 -3.83 -3.53
N PRO A 64 -7.72 -2.83 -3.96
CA PRO A 64 -8.34 -2.87 -5.28
C PRO A 64 -7.28 -3.06 -6.38
N GLY A 65 -7.56 -3.96 -7.32
CA GLY A 65 -6.68 -4.24 -8.46
C GLY A 65 -6.53 -3.04 -9.40
N LEU A 66 -5.73 -3.19 -10.45
CA LEU A 66 -5.56 -2.16 -11.47
C LEU A 66 -6.80 -2.05 -12.37
N PRO A 67 -7.18 -0.85 -12.82
CA PRO A 67 -8.29 -0.67 -13.74
C PRO A 67 -8.04 -1.37 -15.07
N LYS A 68 -8.99 -2.19 -15.50
CA LYS A 68 -8.88 -2.98 -16.74
C LYS A 68 -9.76 -2.40 -17.83
N LEU A 69 -9.40 -2.65 -19.09
CA LEU A 69 -10.22 -2.32 -20.23
C LEU A 69 -11.25 -3.43 -20.47
N TRP A 70 -12.51 -3.11 -20.27
CA TRP A 70 -13.65 -4.00 -20.45
C TRP A 70 -14.34 -3.69 -21.78
N PRO A 71 -14.42 -4.67 -22.71
CA PRO A 71 -15.33 -4.58 -23.84
C PRO A 71 -16.74 -4.94 -23.36
N VAL A 72 -17.55 -3.93 -23.03
CA VAL A 72 -18.95 -4.16 -22.64
C VAL A 72 -19.78 -4.29 -23.90
N GLU A 73 -20.37 -5.45 -24.11
CA GLU A 73 -21.30 -5.68 -25.22
C GLU A 73 -22.72 -5.32 -24.80
N VAL A 74 -23.42 -4.63 -25.69
CA VAL A 74 -24.83 -4.29 -25.50
C VAL A 74 -25.63 -4.71 -26.72
N GLU A 75 -26.58 -5.61 -26.50
CA GLU A 75 -27.59 -5.96 -27.50
C GLU A 75 -28.84 -5.08 -27.26
N ALA A 76 -29.02 -4.06 -28.10
CA ALA A 76 -30.08 -3.07 -27.95
C ALA A 76 -31.10 -3.14 -29.09
N PRO A 77 -32.42 -3.14 -28.80
CA PRO A 77 -33.43 -2.91 -29.82
C PRO A 77 -33.32 -1.50 -30.38
N VAL A 78 -33.45 -1.39 -31.70
CA VAL A 78 -33.45 -0.12 -32.41
C VAL A 78 -34.68 0.00 -33.30
N ALA A 79 -35.15 1.23 -33.47
CA ALA A 79 -36.25 1.56 -34.35
C ALA A 79 -35.85 2.73 -35.26
N TYR A 80 -36.22 2.62 -36.53
CA TYR A 80 -35.95 3.60 -37.57
C TYR A 80 -37.18 3.74 -38.44
N ARG A 81 -37.65 4.96 -38.65
CA ARG A 81 -38.82 5.24 -39.49
C ARG A 81 -38.41 6.05 -40.71
N ARG A 82 -38.66 5.50 -41.90
CA ARG A 82 -38.46 6.23 -43.16
C ARG A 82 -39.36 5.72 -44.28
N ARG A 83 -39.48 6.53 -45.33
CA ARG A 83 -40.14 6.13 -46.56
C ARG A 83 -39.28 5.18 -47.40
N HIS A 84 -39.90 4.08 -47.83
CA HIS A 84 -39.30 3.07 -48.71
C HIS A 84 -40.29 2.68 -49.82
N PRO A 85 -39.80 2.30 -51.01
CA PRO A 85 -40.66 1.91 -52.13
C PRO A 85 -41.39 0.58 -51.90
N ASP A 86 -40.80 -0.32 -51.11
CA ASP A 86 -41.36 -1.61 -50.73
C ASP A 86 -40.69 -2.16 -49.45
N SER A 87 -41.22 -3.26 -48.90
CA SER A 87 -40.71 -3.90 -47.67
C SER A 87 -39.32 -4.53 -47.83
N GLY A 88 -38.94 -4.95 -49.04
CA GLY A 88 -37.61 -5.49 -49.31
C GLY A 88 -36.54 -4.40 -49.23
N SER A 89 -36.83 -3.23 -49.80
CA SER A 89 -35.99 -2.03 -49.69
C SER A 89 -35.97 -1.46 -48.26
N ALA A 90 -37.02 -1.67 -47.46
CA ALA A 90 -37.04 -1.30 -46.06
C ALA A 90 -36.16 -2.25 -45.22
N LEU A 91 -36.18 -3.56 -45.50
CA LEU A 91 -35.31 -4.54 -44.84
C LEU A 91 -33.83 -4.31 -45.15
N THR A 92 -33.46 -3.90 -46.36
CA THR A 92 -32.06 -3.56 -46.70
C THR A 92 -31.60 -2.23 -46.10
N ALA A 93 -32.49 -1.44 -45.50
CA ALA A 93 -32.15 -0.20 -44.82
C ALA A 93 -31.47 -0.40 -43.45
N HIS A 94 -31.29 -1.65 -42.98
CA HIS A 94 -30.52 -1.92 -41.76
C HIS A 94 -29.08 -1.42 -41.84
N HIS A 95 -28.43 -1.46 -43.03
CA HIS A 95 -27.11 -0.83 -43.20
C HIS A 95 -27.15 0.68 -42.91
N THR A 96 -28.26 1.35 -43.24
CA THR A 96 -28.46 2.77 -42.92
C THR A 96 -28.58 2.99 -41.41
N ILE A 97 -29.09 2.03 -40.64
CA ILE A 97 -29.10 2.10 -39.16
C ILE A 97 -27.66 2.12 -38.64
N CYS A 98 -26.81 1.20 -39.11
CA CYS A 98 -25.39 1.18 -38.74
C CYS A 98 -24.68 2.49 -39.14
N ASP A 99 -24.92 3.01 -40.35
CA ASP A 99 -24.32 4.25 -40.83
C ASP A 99 -24.75 5.47 -39.98
N ILE A 100 -26.03 5.55 -39.60
CA ILE A 100 -26.54 6.62 -38.75
C ILE A 100 -25.92 6.54 -37.36
N LEU A 101 -25.87 5.34 -36.77
CA LEU A 101 -25.25 5.14 -35.46
C LEU A 101 -23.75 5.47 -35.51
N ALA A 102 -23.04 5.07 -36.56
CA ALA A 102 -21.62 5.35 -36.73
C ALA A 102 -21.33 6.85 -36.89
N ALA A 103 -22.25 7.61 -37.48
CA ALA A 103 -22.13 9.06 -37.60
C ALA A 103 -22.47 9.81 -36.30
N ALA A 104 -23.29 9.22 -35.43
CA ALA A 104 -23.78 9.85 -34.22
C ALA A 104 -22.98 9.48 -32.96
N LEU A 105 -22.43 8.26 -32.90
CA LEU A 105 -21.68 7.76 -31.76
C LEU A 105 -20.18 8.08 -31.89
N PRO A 106 -19.45 8.21 -30.77
CA PRO A 106 -17.99 8.34 -30.78
C PRO A 106 -17.32 7.16 -31.48
N ASP A 107 -16.19 7.42 -32.15
CA ASP A 107 -15.38 6.42 -32.86
C ASP A 107 -14.90 5.25 -31.97
N GLU A 108 -14.94 5.39 -30.65
CA GLU A 108 -14.56 4.34 -29.72
C GLU A 108 -15.65 3.28 -29.50
N ILE A 109 -16.91 3.55 -29.89
CA ILE A 109 -18.01 2.60 -29.76
C ILE A 109 -18.12 1.79 -31.05
N ASP A 110 -17.75 0.51 -30.99
CA ASP A 110 -17.83 -0.37 -32.14
C ASP A 110 -19.29 -0.79 -32.38
N ILE A 111 -19.73 -0.71 -33.64
CA ILE A 111 -21.07 -1.12 -34.07
C ILE A 111 -20.97 -2.45 -34.80
N GLY A 112 -21.51 -3.49 -34.18
CA GLY A 112 -21.64 -4.82 -34.74
C GLY A 112 -22.80 -4.93 -35.75
N PRO A 113 -22.96 -6.12 -36.37
CA PRO A 113 -24.02 -6.37 -37.33
C PRO A 113 -25.40 -6.34 -36.68
N THR A 114 -26.42 -5.93 -37.46
CA THR A 114 -27.82 -6.01 -37.06
C THR A 114 -28.33 -7.46 -37.04
N ARG A 115 -29.28 -7.73 -36.15
CA ARG A 115 -30.01 -9.00 -36.02
C ARG A 115 -31.50 -8.76 -35.92
N HIS A 116 -32.31 -9.80 -36.16
CA HIS A 116 -33.77 -9.79 -35.93
C HIS A 116 -34.51 -8.64 -36.62
N GLU A 117 -34.19 -8.42 -37.90
CA GLU A 117 -34.73 -7.33 -38.70
C GLU A 117 -36.22 -7.53 -39.04
N HIS A 118 -37.00 -6.47 -38.85
CA HIS A 118 -38.41 -6.44 -39.20
C HIS A 118 -38.76 -5.09 -39.82
N ALA A 119 -39.58 -5.10 -40.86
CA ALA A 119 -40.11 -3.88 -41.48
C ALA A 119 -41.63 -3.99 -41.58
N ALA A 120 -42.33 -3.03 -40.97
CA ALA A 120 -43.79 -2.95 -41.00
C ALA A 120 -44.22 -1.62 -41.64
N PRO A 121 -45.17 -1.61 -42.58
CA PRO A 121 -45.69 -0.37 -43.14
C PRO A 121 -46.47 0.42 -42.07
N VAL A 122 -46.33 1.74 -42.11
CA VAL A 122 -46.98 2.71 -41.24
C VAL A 122 -47.99 3.51 -42.06
N GLY A 123 -49.27 3.41 -41.71
CA GLY A 123 -50.37 4.13 -42.36
C GLY A 123 -50.91 3.47 -43.64
N ASP A 124 -52.01 4.02 -44.15
CA ASP A 124 -52.79 3.43 -45.26
C ASP A 124 -52.12 3.60 -46.64
N ASP A 125 -51.18 4.55 -46.78
CA ASP A 125 -50.49 4.86 -48.04
C ASP A 125 -49.34 3.87 -48.35
N GLY A 126 -48.93 3.05 -47.38
CA GLY A 126 -47.96 1.96 -47.55
C GLY A 126 -46.52 2.36 -47.95
N GLN A 127 -46.18 3.65 -47.92
CA GLN A 127 -44.86 4.17 -48.34
C GLN A 127 -43.90 4.46 -47.20
N GLU A 128 -44.37 4.46 -45.95
CA GLU A 128 -43.54 4.67 -44.76
C GLU A 128 -43.44 3.36 -43.99
N PHE A 129 -42.25 3.04 -43.49
CA PHE A 129 -41.99 1.78 -42.80
C PHE A 129 -41.33 2.06 -41.45
N ASP A 130 -41.81 1.36 -40.43
CA ASP A 130 -41.10 1.14 -39.17
C ASP A 130 -40.18 -0.05 -39.35
N VAL A 131 -38.88 0.23 -39.39
CA VAL A 131 -37.82 -0.77 -39.39
C VAL A 131 -37.36 -0.94 -37.95
N SER A 132 -37.47 -2.16 -37.42
CA SER A 132 -36.89 -2.53 -36.15
C SER A 132 -35.81 -3.58 -36.35
N ALA A 133 -34.76 -3.49 -35.53
CA ALA A 133 -33.67 -4.45 -35.51
C ALA A 133 -33.10 -4.53 -34.09
N THR A 134 -32.19 -5.46 -33.86
CA THR A 134 -31.30 -5.47 -32.70
C THR A 134 -29.89 -5.17 -33.20
N VAL A 135 -29.24 -4.17 -32.61
CA VAL A 135 -27.82 -3.88 -32.84
C VAL A 135 -27.00 -4.44 -31.69
N VAL A 136 -25.79 -4.88 -32.00
CA VAL A 136 -24.77 -5.18 -30.99
C VAL A 136 -23.80 -4.01 -31.00
N LEU A 137 -23.60 -3.34 -29.88
CA LEU A 137 -22.58 -2.31 -29.73
C LEU A 137 -21.53 -2.82 -28.73
N THR A 138 -20.27 -2.46 -28.93
CA THR A 138 -19.21 -2.71 -27.94
C THR A 138 -18.71 -1.37 -27.42
N VAL A 139 -18.88 -1.15 -26.12
CA VAL A 139 -18.50 0.07 -25.43
C VAL A 139 -17.25 -0.22 -24.59
N PRO A 140 -16.04 0.17 -25.03
CA PRO A 140 -14.84 -0.01 -24.24
C PRO A 140 -14.82 0.95 -23.05
N VAL A 141 -14.65 0.42 -21.85
CA VAL A 141 -14.58 1.21 -20.62
C VAL A 141 -13.47 0.72 -19.69
N THR A 142 -12.85 1.65 -18.98
CA THR A 142 -11.85 1.33 -17.96
C THR A 142 -12.55 1.21 -16.60
N ALA A 143 -12.39 0.07 -15.92
CA ALA A 143 -13.02 -0.16 -14.61
C ALA A 143 -12.30 -1.24 -13.78
N ASP A 144 -12.48 -1.17 -12.46
CA ASP A 144 -11.93 -2.14 -11.49
C ASP A 144 -12.66 -3.49 -11.50
N GLY A 145 -13.87 -3.57 -12.09
CA GLY A 145 -14.68 -4.79 -12.11
C GLY A 145 -15.85 -4.72 -13.09
N ALA A 146 -16.41 -5.89 -13.43
CA ALA A 146 -17.45 -6.05 -14.44
C ALA A 146 -18.71 -5.20 -14.16
N ASP A 147 -19.23 -5.23 -12.93
CA ASP A 147 -20.43 -4.46 -12.58
C ASP A 147 -20.22 -2.94 -12.73
N THR A 148 -19.02 -2.47 -12.37
CA THR A 148 -18.66 -1.05 -12.54
C THR A 148 -18.48 -0.71 -14.01
N ALA A 149 -17.89 -1.62 -14.81
CA ALA A 149 -17.77 -1.48 -16.25
C ALA A 149 -19.14 -1.34 -16.93
N ILE A 150 -20.09 -2.24 -16.64
CA ILE A 150 -21.45 -2.18 -17.20
C ILE A 150 -22.11 -0.84 -16.87
N ARG A 151 -22.03 -0.39 -15.61
CA ARG A 151 -22.61 0.90 -15.21
C ARG A 151 -21.99 2.08 -15.95
N ILE A 152 -20.66 2.13 -16.06
CA ILE A 152 -19.98 3.20 -16.81
C ILE A 152 -20.34 3.15 -18.30
N ALA A 153 -20.45 1.96 -18.88
CA ALA A 153 -20.86 1.78 -20.28
C ALA A 153 -22.31 2.23 -20.53
N GLN A 154 -23.21 1.97 -19.59
CA GLN A 154 -24.59 2.48 -19.61
C GLN A 154 -24.63 4.00 -19.60
N ASP A 155 -23.92 4.62 -18.65
CA ASP A 155 -23.84 6.08 -18.52
C ASP A 155 -23.25 6.71 -19.80
N ARG A 156 -22.14 6.16 -20.30
CA ARG A 156 -21.43 6.65 -21.51
C ARG A 156 -22.29 6.51 -22.78
N LEU A 157 -22.97 5.39 -22.98
CA LEU A 157 -23.81 5.19 -24.16
C LEU A 157 -25.05 6.09 -24.11
N ALA A 158 -25.67 6.25 -22.94
CA ALA A 158 -26.79 7.16 -22.76
C ALA A 158 -26.38 8.61 -23.06
N GLU A 159 -25.23 9.05 -22.53
CA GLU A 159 -24.68 10.37 -22.80
C GLU A 159 -24.41 10.57 -24.29
N ALA A 160 -23.72 9.65 -24.95
CA ALA A 160 -23.42 9.70 -26.38
C ALA A 160 -24.69 9.84 -27.25
N LEU A 161 -25.76 9.09 -26.92
CA LEU A 161 -27.04 9.17 -27.63
C LEU A 161 -27.77 10.50 -27.38
N THR A 162 -27.61 11.10 -26.20
CA THR A 162 -28.26 12.40 -25.88
C THR A 162 -27.49 13.62 -26.42
N CYS A 163 -26.17 13.51 -26.58
CA CYS A 163 -25.30 14.59 -27.02
C CYS A 163 -25.10 14.64 -28.55
N ALA A 164 -25.77 13.77 -29.32
CA ALA A 164 -25.70 13.81 -30.77
C ALA A 164 -26.17 15.18 -31.31
N ASP A 165 -25.32 15.84 -32.11
CA ASP A 165 -25.53 17.21 -32.63
C ASP A 165 -26.79 17.35 -33.51
N GLU A 166 -27.25 16.25 -34.09
CA GLU A 166 -28.49 16.19 -34.88
C GLU A 166 -29.48 15.20 -34.26
N PRO A 167 -30.80 15.48 -34.31
CA PRO A 167 -31.81 14.54 -33.83
C PRO A 167 -31.67 13.22 -34.58
N MET A 168 -31.19 12.21 -33.87
CA MET A 168 -30.90 10.90 -34.42
C MET A 168 -32.20 10.30 -35.00
N GLN A 169 -32.17 9.92 -36.29
CA GLN A 169 -33.33 9.31 -36.96
C GLN A 169 -33.59 7.87 -36.50
N VAL A 170 -32.67 7.33 -35.69
CA VAL A 170 -32.73 6.00 -35.08
C VAL A 170 -32.96 6.18 -33.59
N THR A 171 -33.91 5.45 -33.03
CA THR A 171 -34.12 5.36 -31.58
C THR A 171 -33.49 4.08 -31.07
N VAL A 172 -32.67 4.17 -30.02
CA VAL A 172 -32.08 3.02 -29.31
C VAL A 172 -32.80 2.85 -27.97
N ASP A 173 -33.33 1.66 -27.71
CA ASP A 173 -34.07 1.33 -26.48
C ASP A 173 -33.12 0.71 -25.44
N LEU A 174 -32.53 1.57 -24.60
CA LEU A 174 -31.59 1.13 -23.54
C LEU A 174 -32.28 0.39 -22.39
N ASP A 175 -33.57 0.66 -22.14
CA ASP A 175 -34.33 0.02 -21.06
C ASP A 175 -34.55 -1.48 -21.33
N ARG A 176 -34.58 -1.85 -22.62
CA ARG A 176 -34.71 -3.24 -23.07
C ARG A 176 -33.39 -3.86 -23.54
N ALA A 177 -32.28 -3.13 -23.42
CA ALA A 177 -30.98 -3.62 -23.83
C ALA A 177 -30.45 -4.70 -22.88
N GLN A 178 -29.76 -5.69 -23.44
CA GLN A 178 -29.03 -6.70 -22.67
C GLN A 178 -27.56 -6.32 -22.63
N TRP A 179 -26.97 -6.38 -21.44
CA TRP A 179 -25.60 -5.97 -21.18
C TRP A 179 -24.78 -7.19 -20.76
N ASP A 180 -23.65 -7.39 -21.40
CA ASP A 180 -22.69 -8.43 -21.03
C ASP A 180 -21.26 -7.87 -21.15
N THR A 181 -20.29 -8.55 -20.54
CA THR A 181 -18.88 -8.15 -20.63
C THR A 181 -18.02 -9.35 -20.93
N ASP A 182 -17.13 -9.18 -21.88
CA ASP A 182 -16.13 -10.19 -22.19
C ASP A 182 -14.93 -10.11 -21.24
N ARG A 183 -13.95 -11.00 -21.42
CA ARG A 183 -12.74 -10.99 -20.59
C ARG A 183 -11.99 -9.65 -20.74
N PRO A 184 -11.70 -8.96 -19.63
CA PRO A 184 -11.01 -7.68 -19.69
C PRO A 184 -9.56 -7.83 -20.14
N ARG A 185 -8.99 -6.74 -20.65
CA ARG A 185 -7.58 -6.63 -21.02
C ARG A 185 -6.89 -5.57 -20.16
N ASP A 186 -5.56 -5.60 -20.15
CA ASP A 186 -4.76 -4.57 -19.47
C ASP A 186 -5.06 -3.20 -20.12
N ALA A 187 -5.40 -2.21 -19.30
CA ALA A 187 -5.63 -0.85 -19.77
C ALA A 187 -4.32 -0.07 -19.91
N ALA A 188 -4.32 0.95 -20.78
CA ALA A 188 -3.33 2.01 -20.67
C ALA A 188 -3.68 2.85 -19.43
N LEU A 189 -2.76 2.89 -18.47
CA LEU A 189 -3.01 3.53 -17.19
C LEU A 189 -2.59 5.01 -17.20
N ASP A 190 -3.45 5.87 -16.67
CA ASP A 190 -3.17 7.28 -16.38
C ASP A 190 -3.11 7.50 -14.85
N PRO A 191 -1.94 7.82 -14.27
CA PRO A 191 -1.80 8.07 -12.83
C PRO A 191 -2.64 9.22 -12.26
N ASP A 192 -3.15 10.13 -13.08
CA ASP A 192 -3.98 11.24 -12.63
C ASP A 192 -5.48 10.90 -12.66
N GLU A 193 -5.91 9.99 -13.53
CA GLU A 193 -7.31 9.54 -13.64
C GLU A 193 -7.56 8.23 -12.86
N ASP A 194 -6.67 7.24 -12.99
CA ASP A 194 -6.83 5.88 -12.47
C ASP A 194 -6.42 5.73 -11.00
N ALA A 195 -5.73 6.73 -10.45
CA ALA A 195 -5.29 6.73 -9.07
C ALA A 195 -5.96 7.85 -8.27
N PRO A 196 -7.22 7.66 -7.83
CA PRO A 196 -7.94 8.69 -7.10
C PRO A 196 -7.15 9.10 -5.86
N ALA A 197 -6.99 10.42 -5.66
CA ALA A 197 -6.27 10.99 -4.53
C ALA A 197 -6.86 10.56 -3.17
N HIS A 198 -8.11 10.10 -3.18
CA HIS A 198 -8.80 9.55 -2.03
C HIS A 198 -9.54 8.28 -2.43
N ILE A 199 -9.25 7.16 -1.76
CA ILE A 199 -10.07 5.96 -1.84
C ILE A 199 -11.09 6.07 -0.71
N ALA A 200 -12.38 6.06 -1.04
CA ALA A 200 -13.40 5.84 -0.03
C ALA A 200 -13.18 4.44 0.54
N TYR A 201 -12.51 4.36 1.69
CA TYR A 201 -12.48 3.12 2.45
C TYR A 201 -13.94 2.75 2.73
N PRO A 202 -14.35 1.48 2.59
CA PRO A 202 -15.73 1.09 2.86
C PRO A 202 -16.01 1.29 4.35
N THR A 203 -16.35 2.52 4.71
CA THR A 203 -17.03 2.82 5.94
C THR A 203 -18.45 2.32 5.71
N ALA A 204 -18.70 1.05 6.02
CA ALA A 204 -20.04 0.65 6.41
C ALA A 204 -20.55 1.76 7.35
N GLY A 205 -21.68 2.39 7.05
CA GLY A 205 -22.15 3.52 7.84
C GLY A 205 -22.16 3.16 9.32
N TRP A 206 -21.92 4.14 10.20
CA TRP A 206 -22.21 3.93 11.62
C TRP A 206 -23.66 3.52 11.75
N ASP A 207 -23.94 2.38 12.38
CA ASP A 207 -25.31 1.98 12.62
C ASP A 207 -25.80 2.77 13.83
N LEU A 208 -26.56 3.82 13.53
CA LEU A 208 -27.09 4.74 14.53
C LEU A 208 -28.36 4.21 15.18
N ASP A 209 -28.96 3.14 14.65
CA ASP A 209 -30.18 2.53 15.17
C ASP A 209 -29.89 1.56 16.33
N LEU A 210 -28.61 1.23 16.57
CA LEU A 210 -28.15 0.42 17.69
C LEU A 210 -28.31 1.12 19.04
N GLY A 211 -28.47 0.35 20.12
CA GLY A 211 -28.40 0.88 21.49
C GLY A 211 -27.00 1.41 21.85
N PRO A 212 -26.84 2.32 22.84
CA PRO A 212 -25.56 2.96 23.15
C PRO A 212 -24.40 1.99 23.42
N GLU A 213 -24.65 0.88 24.13
CA GLU A 213 -23.61 -0.13 24.40
C GLU A 213 -23.17 -0.87 23.12
N GLN A 214 -24.11 -1.14 22.22
CA GLN A 214 -23.84 -1.76 20.92
C GLN A 214 -23.09 -0.80 19.99
N GLN A 215 -23.46 0.49 20.01
CA GLN A 215 -22.71 1.53 19.29
C GLN A 215 -21.26 1.64 19.79
N LEU A 216 -21.04 1.55 21.11
CA LEU A 216 -19.69 1.54 21.68
C LEU A 216 -18.91 0.28 21.28
N ALA A 217 -19.55 -0.89 21.29
CA ALA A 217 -18.92 -2.13 20.87
C ALA A 217 -18.50 -2.07 19.39
N GLN A 218 -19.40 -1.62 18.51
CA GLN A 218 -19.11 -1.38 17.09
C GLN A 218 -17.95 -0.39 16.91
N ALA A 219 -17.94 0.72 17.66
CA ALA A 219 -16.87 1.72 17.56
C ALA A 219 -15.50 1.16 17.97
N ARG A 220 -15.45 0.36 19.05
CA ARG A 220 -14.20 -0.27 19.50
C ARG A 220 -13.69 -1.32 18.53
N GLU A 221 -14.58 -2.17 18.01
CA GLU A 221 -14.21 -3.18 17.03
C GLU A 221 -13.59 -2.55 15.78
N ARG A 222 -14.18 -1.46 15.29
CA ARG A 222 -13.63 -0.70 14.15
C ARG A 222 -12.32 -0.01 14.47
N GLU A 223 -12.22 0.62 15.64
CA GLU A 223 -10.96 1.23 16.07
C GLU A 223 -9.83 0.19 16.13
N ASP A 224 -10.10 -0.98 16.74
CA ASP A 224 -9.13 -2.06 16.88
C ASP A 224 -8.74 -2.63 15.51
N ALA A 225 -9.71 -2.86 14.62
CA ALA A 225 -9.46 -3.31 13.26
C ALA A 225 -8.60 -2.32 12.48
N ALA A 226 -8.93 -1.02 12.50
CA ALA A 226 -8.17 0.02 11.80
C ALA A 226 -6.77 0.20 12.41
N ARG A 227 -6.64 0.13 13.74
CA ARG A 227 -5.35 0.22 14.45
C ARG A 227 -4.41 -0.93 14.10
N LEU A 228 -4.95 -2.12 13.82
CA LEU A 228 -4.15 -3.29 13.40
C LEU A 228 -3.84 -3.28 11.90
N ALA A 229 -4.79 -2.84 11.06
CA ALA A 229 -4.64 -2.86 9.61
C ALA A 229 -3.54 -1.93 9.09
N LEU A 230 -3.41 -0.72 9.65
CA LEU A 230 -2.41 0.25 9.17
C LEU A 230 -0.95 -0.24 9.37
N PRO A 231 -0.52 -0.69 10.56
CA PRO A 231 0.81 -1.28 10.73
C PRO A 231 1.02 -2.54 9.89
N ALA A 232 0.00 -3.39 9.76
CA ALA A 232 0.08 -4.61 8.95
C ALA A 232 0.33 -4.30 7.47
N LEU A 233 -0.41 -3.35 6.88
CA LEU A 233 -0.21 -2.92 5.49
C LEU A 233 1.18 -2.31 5.29
N ARG A 234 1.65 -1.46 6.21
CA ARG A 234 3.02 -0.90 6.16
C ARG A 234 4.08 -2.00 6.17
N ALA A 235 3.90 -3.02 7.02
CA ALA A 235 4.81 -4.16 7.10
C ALA A 235 4.78 -4.97 5.79
N ALA A 236 3.60 -5.29 5.27
CA ALA A 236 3.45 -6.04 4.02
C ALA A 236 4.12 -5.33 2.83
N ILE A 237 3.90 -4.02 2.68
CA ILE A 237 4.54 -3.21 1.64
C ILE A 237 6.07 -3.26 1.79
N ARG A 238 6.59 -3.08 3.00
CA ARG A 238 8.03 -3.12 3.28
C ARG A 238 8.65 -4.47 2.99
N THR A 239 8.05 -5.56 3.48
CA THR A 239 8.54 -6.92 3.25
C THR A 239 8.60 -7.23 1.75
N ARG A 240 7.58 -6.84 0.97
CA ARG A 240 7.60 -7.03 -0.48
C ARG A 240 8.65 -6.17 -1.16
N ALA A 241 8.81 -4.93 -0.74
CA ALA A 241 9.83 -4.01 -1.24
C ALA A 241 11.24 -4.55 -0.99
N ILE A 242 11.50 -5.13 0.19
CA ILE A 242 12.75 -5.82 0.53
C ILE A 242 12.97 -7.03 -0.38
N ARG A 243 11.98 -7.92 -0.52
CA ARG A 243 12.06 -9.09 -1.42
C ARG A 243 12.35 -8.68 -2.86
N ALA A 244 11.71 -7.60 -3.33
CA ALA A 244 11.95 -7.09 -4.67
C ALA A 244 13.41 -6.64 -4.86
N VAL A 245 14.04 -5.99 -3.88
CA VAL A 245 15.48 -5.64 -3.97
C VAL A 245 16.36 -6.88 -3.91
N ALA A 246 16.04 -7.84 -3.04
CA ALA A 246 16.86 -9.04 -2.83
C ALA A 246 16.87 -10.00 -4.03
N ASP A 247 15.70 -10.21 -4.64
CA ASP A 247 15.50 -11.26 -5.65
C ASP A 247 15.21 -10.69 -7.05
N ASP A 248 14.28 -9.75 -7.18
CA ASP A 248 13.69 -9.35 -8.46
C ASP A 248 14.50 -8.25 -9.18
N LEU A 249 15.06 -7.30 -8.42
CA LEU A 249 15.66 -6.06 -8.95
C LEU A 249 17.19 -6.03 -8.80
N GLY A 250 17.81 -7.06 -8.24
CA GLY A 250 19.27 -7.11 -8.01
C GLY A 250 20.12 -6.99 -9.28
N HIS A 251 19.51 -7.09 -10.46
CA HIS A 251 20.14 -6.90 -11.77
C HIS A 251 20.11 -5.45 -12.29
N LEU A 252 19.40 -4.54 -11.61
CA LEU A 252 19.31 -3.13 -11.97
C LEU A 252 20.39 -2.29 -11.27
N ASP A 253 20.68 -1.11 -11.82
CA ASP A 253 21.51 -0.12 -11.14
C ASP A 253 20.77 0.47 -9.93
N ASP A 254 21.43 0.38 -8.76
CA ASP A 254 20.97 0.90 -7.46
C ASP A 254 19.50 0.58 -7.11
N PRO A 255 19.14 -0.72 -6.97
CA PRO A 255 17.78 -1.14 -6.70
C PRO A 255 17.27 -0.63 -5.35
N ALA A 256 18.17 -0.48 -4.37
CA ALA A 256 17.85 0.03 -3.04
C ALA A 256 17.39 1.50 -3.09
N GLN A 257 18.05 2.35 -3.89
CA GLN A 257 17.62 3.75 -4.05
C GLN A 257 16.29 3.87 -4.78
N ARG A 258 16.02 3.01 -5.78
CA ARG A 258 14.73 2.99 -6.48
C ARG A 258 13.59 2.65 -5.53
N VAL A 259 13.80 1.65 -4.67
CA VAL A 259 12.81 1.27 -3.67
C VAL A 259 12.67 2.32 -2.58
N ASP A 260 13.74 2.97 -2.14
CA ASP A 260 13.64 4.11 -1.22
C ASP A 260 12.79 5.24 -1.80
N ARG A 261 12.95 5.55 -3.08
CA ARG A 261 12.13 6.57 -3.76
C ARG A 261 10.66 6.16 -3.76
N PHE A 262 10.37 4.91 -4.13
CA PHE A 262 9.01 4.38 -4.09
C PHE A 262 8.40 4.46 -2.68
N LEU A 263 9.14 4.05 -1.64
CA LEU A 263 8.69 4.12 -0.25
C LEU A 263 8.45 5.57 0.19
N ALA A 264 9.34 6.49 -0.18
CA ALA A 264 9.18 7.91 0.11
C ALA A 264 7.94 8.52 -0.58
N ASP A 265 7.67 8.17 -1.84
CA ASP A 265 6.52 8.65 -2.60
C ASP A 265 5.18 8.24 -1.95
N ILE A 266 5.15 7.08 -1.27
CA ILE A 266 3.98 6.62 -0.51
C ILE A 266 4.00 7.03 0.97
N GLY A 267 5.03 7.77 1.39
CA GLY A 267 5.21 8.30 2.74
C GLY A 267 5.62 7.26 3.78
N LEU A 268 6.37 6.25 3.39
CA LEU A 268 7.03 5.30 4.28
C LEU A 268 8.53 5.62 4.41
N ASP A 269 9.12 5.27 5.55
CA ASP A 269 10.56 5.40 5.75
C ASP A 269 11.32 4.52 4.74
N PRO A 270 12.52 4.95 4.31
CA PRO A 270 13.36 4.18 3.40
C PRO A 270 13.74 2.82 3.99
N LEU A 271 14.25 1.94 3.13
CA LEU A 271 14.68 0.62 3.55
C LEU A 271 15.77 0.73 4.63
N PRO A 272 15.76 -0.15 5.65
CA PRO A 272 16.82 -0.17 6.64
C PRO A 272 18.17 -0.40 5.95
N ARG A 273 19.15 0.42 6.31
CA ARG A 273 20.54 0.29 5.86
C ARG A 273 21.33 -0.45 6.92
N ALA A 274 22.28 -1.28 6.51
CA ALA A 274 23.25 -1.86 7.42
C ALA A 274 24.32 -0.82 7.74
N TRP A 275 24.33 -0.40 9.00
CA TRP A 275 25.29 0.55 9.56
C TRP A 275 26.30 -0.21 10.42
N LEU A 276 27.57 0.09 10.19
CA LEU A 276 28.62 -0.21 11.14
C LEU A 276 28.96 1.05 11.92
N VAL A 277 28.72 1.01 13.23
CA VAL A 277 29.02 2.10 14.16
C VAL A 277 30.20 1.69 15.02
N CYS A 278 31.25 2.52 15.03
CA CYS A 278 32.36 2.37 15.97
C CYS A 278 32.03 3.10 17.28
N ILE A 279 32.26 2.47 18.44
CA ILE A 279 32.02 3.05 19.76
C ILE A 279 33.29 2.91 20.60
N GLU A 280 33.74 4.01 21.19
CA GLU A 280 34.80 3.99 22.22
C GLU A 280 34.17 3.93 23.61
N ALA A 281 34.39 2.81 24.30
CA ALA A 281 33.83 2.60 25.63
C ALA A 281 34.95 2.65 26.68
N SER A 282 34.72 3.40 27.76
CA SER A 282 35.57 3.36 28.96
C SER A 282 34.74 2.84 30.14
N THR A 283 35.09 1.67 30.65
CA THR A 283 34.44 1.05 31.80
C THR A 283 35.38 1.07 33.00
N THR A 284 34.97 1.69 34.10
CA THR A 284 35.74 1.67 35.35
C THR A 284 35.13 0.66 36.32
N VAL A 285 35.94 -0.32 36.70
CA VAL A 285 35.54 -1.36 37.64
C VAL A 285 36.29 -1.15 38.94
N THR A 286 35.61 -1.30 40.07
CA THR A 286 36.27 -1.35 41.38
C THR A 286 36.32 -2.79 41.86
N VAL A 287 37.52 -3.29 42.12
CA VAL A 287 37.75 -4.67 42.55
C VAL A 287 38.53 -4.71 43.86
N THR A 288 38.29 -5.76 44.64
CA THR A 288 39.13 -6.06 45.81
C THR A 288 40.27 -6.96 45.36
N ALA A 289 41.50 -6.52 45.56
CA ALA A 289 42.71 -7.28 45.26
C ALA A 289 43.84 -6.90 46.22
N ASP A 290 44.78 -7.81 46.44
CA ASP A 290 45.95 -7.63 47.30
C ASP A 290 46.99 -6.66 46.71
N HIS A 291 47.08 -6.53 45.39
CA HIS A 291 47.95 -5.55 44.73
C HIS A 291 47.48 -5.16 43.32
N ALA A 292 48.00 -4.05 42.78
CA ALA A 292 47.64 -3.51 41.45
C ALA A 292 47.64 -4.54 40.30
N ARG A 293 48.67 -5.40 40.23
CA ARG A 293 48.77 -6.42 39.17
C ARG A 293 47.62 -7.44 39.22
N HIS A 294 47.15 -7.80 40.40
CA HIS A 294 46.05 -8.75 40.58
C HIS A 294 44.72 -8.08 40.25
N ALA A 295 44.52 -6.83 40.67
CA ALA A 295 43.36 -6.03 40.24
C ALA A 295 43.27 -5.93 38.71
N ARG A 296 44.39 -5.66 38.03
CA ARG A 296 44.46 -5.61 36.56
C ARG A 296 44.12 -6.96 35.92
N ALA A 297 44.69 -8.05 36.45
CA ALA A 297 44.42 -9.40 35.93
C ALA A 297 42.94 -9.77 36.07
N LEU A 298 42.31 -9.51 37.22
CA LEU A 298 40.89 -9.78 37.44
C LEU A 298 39.99 -9.05 36.42
N VAL A 299 40.27 -7.77 36.16
CA VAL A 299 39.49 -6.98 35.21
C VAL A 299 39.77 -7.40 33.76
N ALA A 300 41.03 -7.72 33.43
CA ALA A 300 41.39 -8.23 32.11
C ALA A 300 40.74 -9.60 31.83
N ASP A 301 40.74 -10.52 32.81
CA ASP A 301 40.11 -11.84 32.68
C ASP A 301 38.59 -11.73 32.50
N ALA A 302 37.94 -10.84 33.24
CA ALA A 302 36.51 -10.59 33.10
C ALA A 302 36.16 -9.95 31.75
N ALA A 303 36.95 -8.99 31.28
CA ALA A 303 36.79 -8.38 29.96
C ALA A 303 37.01 -9.41 28.84
N GLN A 304 38.05 -10.24 28.96
CA GLN A 304 38.35 -11.32 28.02
C GLN A 304 37.23 -12.37 27.97
N ALA A 305 36.67 -12.76 29.12
CA ALA A 305 35.54 -13.68 29.20
C ALA A 305 34.31 -13.12 28.45
N ARG A 306 34.06 -11.81 28.53
CA ARG A 306 33.03 -11.13 27.75
C ARG A 306 33.33 -11.13 26.25
N TRP A 307 34.55 -10.79 25.83
CA TRP A 307 34.91 -10.77 24.39
C TRP A 307 34.81 -12.14 23.73
N THR A 308 35.04 -13.20 24.51
CA THR A 308 34.96 -14.59 24.03
C THR A 308 33.50 -15.01 23.80
N ARG A 309 32.52 -14.37 24.49
CA ARG A 309 31.10 -14.50 24.16
C ARG A 309 30.80 -13.65 22.93
N ARG A 310 30.96 -14.25 21.73
CA ARG A 310 30.59 -13.60 20.47
C ARG A 310 29.13 -13.18 20.50
N HIS A 311 28.89 -11.87 20.40
CA HIS A 311 27.59 -11.34 20.01
C HIS A 311 27.59 -11.14 18.49
N GLU A 312 26.56 -11.63 17.81
CA GLU A 312 26.43 -11.50 16.34
C GLU A 312 26.46 -10.04 15.87
N ARG A 313 26.10 -9.09 16.74
CA ARG A 313 25.95 -7.66 16.41
C ARG A 313 26.99 -6.73 17.05
N VAL A 314 27.85 -7.23 17.95
CA VAL A 314 28.87 -6.43 18.64
C VAL A 314 30.20 -7.17 18.59
N GLY A 315 31.13 -6.64 17.80
CA GLY A 315 32.52 -7.07 17.74
C GLY A 315 33.41 -6.16 18.57
N ASN A 316 34.51 -6.71 19.10
CA ASN A 316 35.57 -5.92 19.69
C ASN A 316 36.78 -5.91 18.75
N ASP A 317 37.24 -4.70 18.39
CA ASP A 317 38.41 -4.50 17.53
C ASP A 317 39.71 -4.41 18.32
N ASP A 318 39.64 -3.74 19.47
CA ASP A 318 40.80 -3.38 20.26
C ASP A 318 40.37 -3.09 21.71
N ALA A 319 41.21 -3.50 22.66
CA ALA A 319 40.97 -3.22 24.06
C ALA A 319 42.25 -3.21 24.88
N PHE A 320 42.27 -2.32 25.88
CA PHE A 320 43.38 -2.23 26.82
C PHE A 320 42.90 -1.80 28.21
N THR A 321 43.67 -2.19 29.23
CA THR A 321 43.44 -1.80 30.62
C THR A 321 44.46 -0.76 31.06
N ASP A 322 43.97 0.33 31.65
CA ASP A 322 44.80 1.39 32.22
C ASP A 322 45.52 0.93 33.48
N THR A 323 46.43 1.78 33.97
CA THR A 323 47.12 1.54 35.24
C THR A 323 46.13 1.62 36.42
N PRO A 324 46.00 0.56 37.25
CA PRO A 324 45.10 0.56 38.40
C PRO A 324 45.41 1.68 39.39
N ARG A 325 44.36 2.28 39.95
CA ARG A 325 44.45 3.29 41.03
C ARG A 325 43.81 2.74 42.29
N GLN A 326 44.42 2.95 43.44
CA GLN A 326 43.81 2.57 44.70
C GLN A 326 42.89 3.71 45.18
N SER A 327 41.66 3.37 45.57
CA SER A 327 40.72 4.30 46.20
C SER A 327 40.96 4.40 47.71
N ASP A 328 40.39 5.42 48.33
CA ASP A 328 40.57 5.72 49.76
C ASP A 328 40.07 4.60 50.70
N ASP A 329 39.18 3.74 50.22
CA ASP A 329 38.65 2.56 50.91
C ASP A 329 39.52 1.30 50.74
N GLY A 330 40.69 1.43 50.11
CA GLY A 330 41.65 0.35 49.89
C GLY A 330 41.34 -0.55 48.68
N ARG A 331 40.26 -0.29 47.93
CA ARG A 331 39.92 -1.03 46.70
C ARG A 331 40.71 -0.52 45.49
N TRP A 332 40.72 -1.30 44.42
CA TRP A 332 41.40 -0.93 43.17
C TRP A 332 40.39 -0.54 42.11
N GLN A 333 40.51 0.67 41.57
CA GLN A 333 39.83 1.13 40.37
C GLN A 333 40.69 0.80 39.15
N VAL A 334 40.12 0.08 38.20
CA VAL A 334 40.75 -0.27 36.92
C VAL A 334 39.83 0.18 35.80
N THR A 335 40.38 0.93 34.86
CA THR A 335 39.64 1.35 33.65
C THR A 335 40.00 0.43 32.49
N CYS A 336 38.98 -0.13 31.85
CA CYS A 336 39.08 -0.86 30.60
C CYS A 336 38.56 0.03 29.46
N ASN A 337 39.39 0.24 28.44
CA ASN A 337 39.03 0.97 27.24
C ASN A 337 38.87 -0.02 26.10
N GLU A 338 37.78 0.12 25.34
CA GLU A 338 37.40 -0.82 24.29
C GLU A 338 36.91 -0.07 23.05
N ARG A 339 37.27 -0.56 21.87
CA ARG A 339 36.69 -0.13 20.60
C ARG A 339 35.73 -1.19 20.09
N LEU A 340 34.45 -0.88 20.16
CA LEU A 340 33.37 -1.77 19.76
C LEU A 340 32.93 -1.45 18.32
N ARG A 341 32.76 -2.49 17.50
CA ARG A 341 32.09 -2.45 16.21
C ARG A 341 30.67 -2.95 16.40
N VAL A 342 29.68 -2.08 16.22
CA VAL A 342 28.28 -2.42 16.41
C VAL A 342 27.53 -2.36 15.09
N TRP A 343 26.84 -3.45 14.76
CA TRP A 343 26.02 -3.58 13.56
C TRP A 343 24.57 -3.22 13.87
N ALA A 344 24.12 -2.10 13.33
CA ALA A 344 22.75 -1.62 13.43
C ALA A 344 22.07 -1.66 12.06
N ARG A 345 20.76 -1.91 12.04
CA ARG A 345 19.93 -1.76 10.84
C ARG A 345 18.83 -0.77 11.11
N THR A 346 18.80 0.29 10.31
CA THR A 346 17.84 1.39 10.45
C THR A 346 17.89 2.31 9.23
N ALA A 347 16.87 3.14 9.08
CA ALA A 347 16.73 4.10 7.99
C ALA A 347 17.83 5.18 7.96
N ASP A 348 18.36 5.58 9.12
CA ASP A 348 19.27 6.73 9.22
C ASP A 348 20.42 6.55 10.22
N GLU A 349 21.47 7.34 10.02
CA GLU A 349 22.69 7.33 10.83
C GLU A 349 22.45 7.64 12.31
N HIS A 350 21.55 8.58 12.63
CA HIS A 350 21.33 9.01 14.01
C HIS A 350 20.69 7.89 14.83
N THR A 351 19.64 7.28 14.29
CA THR A 351 19.01 6.11 14.88
C THR A 351 20.00 4.94 14.98
N ALA A 352 20.93 4.81 14.03
CA ALA A 352 21.93 3.75 14.05
C ALA A 352 22.88 3.94 15.23
N ALA A 353 23.33 5.17 15.46
CA ALA A 353 24.17 5.54 16.59
C ALA A 353 23.46 5.29 17.93
N ASP A 354 22.17 5.61 18.03
CA ASP A 354 21.36 5.39 19.24
C ASP A 354 21.15 3.90 19.55
N ILE A 355 20.80 3.10 18.53
CA ILE A 355 20.71 1.63 18.65
C ILE A 355 22.07 1.06 19.05
N ALA A 356 23.14 1.47 18.36
CA ALA A 356 24.49 0.99 18.62
C ALA A 356 24.92 1.31 20.06
N THR A 357 24.60 2.51 20.55
CA THR A 357 24.89 2.92 21.94
C THR A 357 24.13 2.08 22.95
N ARG A 358 22.85 1.78 22.71
CA ARG A 358 22.05 0.90 23.58
C ARG A 358 22.59 -0.53 23.60
N LEU A 359 22.96 -1.07 22.43
CA LEU A 359 23.56 -2.40 22.31
C LEU A 359 24.93 -2.47 22.99
N ALA A 360 25.77 -1.44 22.82
CA ALA A 360 27.05 -1.34 23.50
C ALA A 360 26.86 -1.26 25.02
N ARG A 361 25.91 -0.47 25.52
CA ARG A 361 25.57 -0.44 26.96
C ARG A 361 25.18 -1.83 27.47
N ALA A 362 24.22 -2.47 26.83
CA ALA A 362 23.80 -3.82 27.22
C ALA A 362 24.95 -4.85 27.16
N HIS A 363 25.83 -4.74 26.17
CA HIS A 363 27.04 -5.56 26.09
C HIS A 363 28.01 -5.29 27.25
N LEU A 364 28.19 -4.02 27.61
CA LEU A 364 29.09 -3.61 28.70
C LEU A 364 28.55 -3.97 30.09
N ASP A 365 27.24 -3.84 30.28
CA ASP A 365 26.52 -4.15 31.53
C ASP A 365 26.58 -5.66 31.87
N ASN A 366 26.83 -6.53 30.88
CA ASN A 366 27.00 -7.98 31.06
C ASN A 366 28.35 -8.40 31.69
N LEU A 367 29.09 -7.48 32.32
CA LEU A 367 30.29 -7.79 33.10
C LEU A 367 29.90 -8.46 34.42
N ASP A 368 30.18 -9.76 34.53
CA ASP A 368 29.94 -10.55 35.75
C ASP A 368 31.04 -10.28 36.78
N LEU A 369 31.08 -9.05 37.30
CA LEU A 369 31.97 -8.64 38.38
C LEU A 369 31.18 -7.96 39.52
N PRO A 370 31.50 -8.27 40.77
CA PRO A 370 30.89 -7.59 41.91
C PRO A 370 31.41 -6.14 41.96
N GLN A 371 30.48 -5.19 41.80
CA GLN A 371 30.68 -3.73 41.98
C GLN A 371 31.29 -3.00 40.78
N LEU A 372 30.52 -2.96 39.70
CA LEU A 372 30.76 -2.06 38.59
C LEU A 372 30.37 -0.61 39.00
N HIS A 373 31.35 0.28 39.08
CA HIS A 373 31.14 1.69 39.45
C HIS A 373 31.06 2.57 38.21
N GLY A 374 29.92 2.45 37.50
CA GLY A 374 29.57 3.28 36.35
C GLY A 374 30.33 2.98 35.06
N HIS A 375 29.65 3.22 33.94
CA HIS A 375 30.24 3.20 32.60
C HIS A 375 30.33 4.63 32.08
N ARG A 376 31.49 5.03 31.56
CA ARG A 376 31.60 6.25 30.77
C ARG A 376 31.71 5.86 29.30
N LEU A 377 30.59 5.88 28.61
CA LEU A 377 30.57 5.70 27.16
C LEU A 377 30.86 7.02 26.47
N VAL A 378 31.86 7.02 25.59
CA VAL A 378 32.14 8.14 24.70
C VAL A 378 31.88 7.64 23.29
N VAL A 379 30.69 7.95 22.77
CA VAL A 379 30.33 7.52 21.42
C VAL A 379 31.06 8.41 20.43
N THR A 380 32.20 7.93 19.95
CA THR A 380 33.00 8.52 18.87
C THR A 380 32.96 7.54 17.71
N GLY A 381 32.13 7.84 16.73
CA GLY A 381 31.90 6.93 15.61
C GLY A 381 31.46 7.68 14.36
N THR A 382 32.05 7.31 13.24
CA THR A 382 31.46 7.53 11.91
C THR A 382 30.56 6.34 11.63
N ALA A 383 29.27 6.55 11.38
CA ALA A 383 28.45 5.45 10.88
C ALA A 383 28.79 5.25 9.40
N GLN A 384 29.16 4.01 9.04
CA GLN A 384 29.44 3.65 7.66
C GLN A 384 28.35 2.70 7.18
N VAL A 385 27.79 2.99 6.01
CA VAL A 385 26.91 2.06 5.31
C VAL A 385 27.79 0.98 4.70
N VAL A 386 27.61 -0.28 5.11
CA VAL A 386 28.59 -1.33 4.77
C VAL A 386 28.17 -2.21 3.59
N ASP A 387 26.89 -2.55 3.42
CA ASP A 387 26.31 -3.11 2.18
C ASP A 387 24.83 -3.51 2.41
N PRO A 388 23.99 -3.64 1.35
CA PRO A 388 22.54 -3.69 1.42
C PRO A 388 21.95 -5.12 1.37
N VAL A 389 22.53 -6.12 2.04
CA VAL A 389 21.94 -7.47 2.05
C VAL A 389 20.66 -7.45 2.90
N LEU A 390 19.52 -7.06 2.35
CA LEU A 390 18.25 -7.02 3.08
C LEU A 390 17.75 -8.44 3.37
N ASP A 391 17.25 -8.67 4.59
CA ASP A 391 16.64 -9.94 5.01
C ASP A 391 15.16 -9.70 5.27
N PRO A 392 14.24 -10.12 4.37
CA PRO A 392 12.81 -9.82 4.47
C PRO A 392 12.12 -10.39 5.72
N ASP A 393 12.72 -11.40 6.37
CA ASP A 393 12.16 -12.00 7.57
C ASP A 393 12.65 -11.31 8.86
N ARG A 394 13.70 -10.48 8.75
CA ARG A 394 14.33 -9.78 9.90
C ARG A 394 14.26 -8.27 9.84
N ASP A 395 14.14 -7.69 8.65
CA ASP A 395 14.05 -6.26 8.34
C ASP A 395 12.62 -5.84 8.01
#